data_AF-A0A2S1SSN8-F1
#
_entry.id   AF-A0A2S1SSN8-F1
#
_cell.length_a   1.000
_cell.length_b   1.000
_cell.length_c   1.000
_cell.angle_alpha   90.00
_cell.angle_beta   90.00
_cell.angle_gamma   90.00
#
_symmetry.space_group_name_H-M   'P 1'
#
loop_
_entity.id
_entity.type
_entity.pdbx_description
1 polymer ?
#
loop_
_entity_poly.entity_id
_entity_poly.type
_entity_poly.pdbx_seq_one_letter_code
_entity_poly.pdbx_strand_id
1 'polypeptide(L)'
;MGTFTYSDLMALDLGRLGTAVTDWETMAGKLARLQTDARDGLLKKSEAARWQGVNATVTRDFVRKAVKEFSDLHKEAQSIHAVLADAHGELSQIQKKAKSLTDEARKGDPDRSPDPDNGLLVTDGGNGTVKVIEAVCDAKGTSQRTRDRMQWYADTLTGLVAHAAEIDAAVTRALRKSHGGDPHNAGHASYTSLDEDQLPRAMKLASLGEDANDSQRAELRRLWQSLSPEARGEMWAKHKDELLSAGILSPRSKRVAADPGAGGYGVESPGAHDQWIQAQAVAMSTAGDFVGNTDAAYHMDHYLRGLGSPVDLDVDRMLTDDAVLRQTAEYAIQDEQERWREQALAAFEESGGKPVAIPVETAPQSYTHTDRNWYLAVGSGMTNTTGTVTVVPGENGEPKVSLDYQVNVWDRYNWDPGKTTPIGPTEVTDADMARLHTTGLAREFDMRGSGSVQHHDLSSSGGLPAPEDPGREGTRTDPGRNGDAR
;
A
#
# COMPACT_ATOMS: atom_id res chain seq x y z
N MET A 1 -13.77 26.60 2.48
CA MET A 1 -13.11 25.80 3.53
C MET A 1 -11.71 25.49 3.04
N GLY A 2 -10.69 25.66 3.88
CA GLY A 2 -9.33 25.25 3.53
C GLY A 2 -9.25 23.74 3.37
N THR A 3 -8.34 23.26 2.52
CA THR A 3 -8.04 21.83 2.36
C THR A 3 -7.51 21.27 3.69
N PHE A 4 -8.01 20.12 4.14
CA PHE A 4 -7.51 19.41 5.33
C PHE A 4 -6.00 19.15 5.23
N THR A 5 -5.25 19.45 6.28
CA THR A 5 -3.77 19.46 6.29
C THR A 5 -3.16 18.41 7.20
N TYR A 6 -1.82 18.27 7.15
CA TYR A 6 -1.10 17.38 8.07
C TYR A 6 -1.15 17.90 9.50
N SER A 7 -1.03 19.22 9.71
CA SER A 7 -1.21 19.80 11.03
C SER A 7 -2.60 19.53 11.61
N ASP A 8 -3.65 19.57 10.79
CA ASP A 8 -5.02 19.22 11.21
C ASP A 8 -5.09 17.75 11.65
N LEU A 9 -4.54 16.82 10.85
CA LEU A 9 -4.50 15.39 11.20
C LEU A 9 -3.77 15.15 12.53
N MET A 10 -2.63 15.81 12.73
CA MET A 10 -1.81 15.63 13.93
C MET A 10 -2.47 16.19 15.20
N ALA A 11 -3.25 17.27 15.06
CA ALA A 11 -3.94 17.96 16.15
C ALA A 11 -5.38 17.47 16.40
N LEU A 12 -5.94 16.62 15.53
CA LEU A 12 -7.31 16.13 15.61
C LEU A 12 -7.62 15.50 16.98
N ASP A 13 -8.61 16.06 17.69
CA ASP A 13 -9.11 15.54 18.97
C ASP A 13 -10.16 14.45 18.75
N LEU A 14 -9.67 13.22 18.63
CA LEU A 14 -10.51 12.03 18.47
C LEU A 14 -11.25 11.64 19.75
N GLY A 15 -10.88 12.19 20.92
CA GLY A 15 -11.58 11.92 22.17
C GLY A 15 -13.03 12.42 22.17
N ARG A 16 -13.27 13.57 21.53
CA ARG A 16 -14.63 14.10 21.33
C ARG A 16 -15.46 13.24 20.38
N LEU A 17 -14.85 12.75 19.31
CA LEU A 17 -15.51 11.82 18.40
C LEU A 17 -15.86 10.51 19.12
N GLY A 18 -14.94 9.98 19.92
CA GLY A 18 -15.21 8.80 20.77
C GLY A 18 -16.37 9.03 21.74
N THR A 19 -16.48 10.21 22.35
CA THR A 19 -17.62 10.57 23.21
C THR A 19 -18.93 10.58 22.41
N ALA A 20 -18.93 11.16 21.20
CA ALA A 20 -20.10 11.16 20.33
C ALA A 20 -20.52 9.72 19.93
N VAL A 21 -19.57 8.82 19.68
CA VAL A 21 -19.85 7.40 19.44
C VAL A 21 -20.60 6.80 20.63
N THR A 22 -20.08 6.94 21.85
CA THR A 22 -20.73 6.42 23.07
C THR A 22 -22.12 7.02 23.31
N ASP A 23 -22.30 8.31 23.02
CA ASP A 23 -23.59 8.98 23.18
C ASP A 23 -24.64 8.43 22.18
N TRP A 24 -24.25 8.20 20.93
CA TRP A 24 -25.12 7.61 19.91
C TRP A 24 -25.41 6.13 20.17
N GLU A 25 -24.45 5.36 20.68
CA GLU A 25 -24.66 3.99 21.17
C GLU A 25 -25.75 3.99 22.26
N THR A 26 -25.61 4.89 23.24
CA THR A 26 -26.56 5.05 24.34
C THR A 26 -27.94 5.46 23.83
N MET A 27 -28.01 6.37 22.85
CA MET A 27 -29.26 6.80 22.23
C MET A 27 -29.95 5.65 21.51
N ALA A 28 -29.21 4.89 20.69
CA ALA A 28 -29.72 3.72 20.00
C ALA A 28 -30.28 2.68 21.00
N GLY A 29 -29.58 2.43 22.11
CA GLY A 29 -30.05 1.54 23.18
C GLY A 29 -31.32 2.03 23.89
N LYS A 30 -31.45 3.34 24.12
CA LYS A 30 -32.69 3.92 24.69
C LYS A 30 -33.87 3.83 23.72
N LEU A 31 -33.65 4.08 22.43
CA LEU A 31 -34.67 3.97 21.40
C LEU A 31 -35.12 2.51 21.18
N ALA A 32 -34.22 1.54 21.29
CA ALA A 32 -34.57 0.11 21.27
C ALA A 32 -35.54 -0.26 22.41
N ARG A 33 -35.30 0.29 23.62
CA ARG A 33 -36.22 0.10 24.76
C ARG A 33 -37.58 0.74 24.50
N LEU A 34 -37.61 1.99 24.03
CA LEU A 34 -38.86 2.67 23.67
C LEU A 34 -39.64 1.94 22.57
N GLN A 35 -38.96 1.42 21.55
CA GLN A 35 -39.57 0.61 20.50
C GLN A 35 -40.22 -0.65 21.10
N THR A 36 -39.53 -1.33 22.02
CA THR A 36 -40.05 -2.52 22.70
C THR A 36 -41.27 -2.18 23.57
N ASP A 37 -41.17 -1.12 24.38
CA ASP A 37 -42.25 -0.65 25.25
C ASP A 37 -43.48 -0.19 24.45
N ALA A 38 -43.27 0.50 23.32
CA ALA A 38 -44.37 0.93 22.45
C ALA A 38 -45.03 -0.27 21.76
N ARG A 39 -44.25 -1.24 21.27
CA ARG A 39 -44.77 -2.48 20.68
C ARG A 39 -45.59 -3.29 21.70
N ASP A 40 -45.04 -3.51 22.89
CA ASP A 40 -45.62 -4.42 23.88
C ASP A 40 -46.69 -3.75 24.76
N GLY A 41 -46.47 -2.48 25.09
CA GLY A 41 -47.34 -1.67 25.94
C GLY A 41 -48.49 -1.01 25.19
N LEU A 42 -48.28 -0.55 23.95
CA LEU A 42 -49.31 0.13 23.16
C LEU A 42 -49.90 -0.79 22.10
N LEU A 43 -49.08 -1.26 21.15
CA LEU A 43 -49.60 -1.98 19.98
C LEU A 43 -50.30 -3.28 20.37
N LYS A 44 -49.60 -4.21 21.03
CA LYS A 44 -50.18 -5.50 21.44
C LYS A 44 -51.45 -5.32 22.28
N LYS A 45 -51.46 -4.38 23.23
CA LYS A 45 -52.63 -4.12 24.07
C LYS A 45 -53.79 -3.50 23.30
N SER A 46 -53.52 -2.54 22.41
CA SER A 46 -54.55 -1.89 21.59
C SER A 46 -55.20 -2.86 20.60
N GLU A 47 -54.43 -3.81 20.08
CA GLU A 47 -54.91 -4.88 19.19
C GLU A 47 -55.73 -5.91 19.96
N ALA A 48 -55.29 -6.32 21.15
CA ALA A 48 -56.00 -7.27 22.00
C ALA A 48 -57.28 -6.69 22.66
N ALA A 49 -57.39 -5.36 22.76
CA ALA A 49 -58.53 -4.71 23.39
C ALA A 49 -59.84 -5.00 22.61
N ARG A 50 -60.93 -5.29 23.34
CA ARG A 50 -62.24 -5.61 22.73
C ARG A 50 -63.05 -4.40 22.27
N TRP A 51 -62.52 -3.19 22.43
CA TRP A 51 -63.19 -1.95 22.02
C TRP A 51 -63.37 -1.86 20.49
N GLN A 52 -64.51 -1.30 20.06
CA GLN A 52 -64.96 -1.24 18.67
C GLN A 52 -65.52 0.14 18.32
N GLY A 53 -65.71 0.37 17.02
CA GLY A 53 -66.18 1.64 16.47
C GLY A 53 -65.06 2.54 15.94
N VAL A 54 -65.43 3.68 15.36
CA VAL A 54 -64.52 4.58 14.62
C VAL A 54 -63.31 5.00 15.46
N ASN A 55 -63.51 5.32 16.74
CA ASN A 55 -62.43 5.73 17.63
C ASN A 55 -61.37 4.62 17.83
N ALA A 56 -61.82 3.35 17.88
CA ALA A 56 -60.92 2.21 18.01
C ALA A 56 -60.06 2.02 16.74
N THR A 57 -60.64 2.25 15.55
CA THR A 57 -59.89 2.20 14.28
C THR A 57 -58.83 3.29 14.23
N VAL A 58 -59.21 4.55 14.43
CA VAL A 58 -58.30 5.71 14.36
C VAL A 58 -57.15 5.58 15.36
N THR A 59 -57.45 5.16 16.60
CA THR A 59 -56.43 5.03 17.63
C THR A 59 -55.45 3.88 17.33
N ARG A 60 -55.94 2.73 16.83
CA ARG A 60 -55.05 1.63 16.45
C ARG A 60 -54.11 2.02 15.31
N ASP A 61 -54.60 2.76 14.32
CA ASP A 61 -53.75 3.27 13.24
C ASP A 61 -52.72 4.27 13.75
N PHE A 62 -53.11 5.17 14.66
CA PHE A 62 -52.19 6.08 15.32
C PHE A 62 -51.11 5.33 16.12
N VAL A 63 -51.49 4.32 16.90
CA VAL A 63 -50.55 3.48 17.67
C VAL A 63 -49.58 2.74 16.74
N ARG A 64 -50.08 2.16 15.64
CA ARG A 64 -49.21 1.52 14.63
C ARG A 64 -48.16 2.48 14.08
N LYS A 65 -48.59 3.70 13.72
CA LYS A 65 -47.67 4.75 13.26
C LYS A 65 -46.64 5.12 14.33
N ALA A 66 -47.07 5.38 15.56
CA ALA A 66 -46.16 5.70 16.65
C ALA A 66 -45.10 4.61 16.90
N VAL A 67 -45.49 3.33 16.87
CA VAL A 67 -44.54 2.22 16.99
C VAL A 67 -43.57 2.16 15.82
N LYS A 68 -44.03 2.44 14.60
CA LYS A 68 -43.16 2.55 13.42
C LYS A 68 -42.14 3.68 13.61
N GLU A 69 -42.55 4.87 14.06
CA GLU A 69 -41.63 6.00 14.27
C GLU A 69 -40.53 5.66 15.28
N PHE A 70 -40.84 4.96 16.39
CA PHE A 70 -39.79 4.50 17.32
C PHE A 70 -38.83 3.49 16.69
N SER A 71 -39.33 2.59 15.84
CA SER A 71 -38.50 1.65 15.10
C SER A 71 -37.56 2.37 14.13
N ASP A 72 -38.04 3.40 13.46
CA ASP A 72 -37.26 4.13 12.46
C ASP A 72 -36.20 5.04 13.11
N LEU A 73 -36.56 5.71 14.20
CA LEU A 73 -35.61 6.45 15.05
C LEU A 73 -34.50 5.53 15.58
N HIS A 74 -34.85 4.32 16.02
CA HIS A 74 -33.86 3.35 16.49
C HIS A 74 -32.86 2.98 15.39
N LYS A 75 -33.35 2.65 14.18
CA LYS A 75 -32.50 2.30 13.03
C LYS A 75 -31.58 3.45 12.63
N GLU A 76 -32.10 4.67 12.58
CA GLU A 76 -31.31 5.85 12.26
C GLU A 76 -30.22 6.10 13.31
N ALA A 77 -30.55 6.00 14.60
CA ALA A 77 -29.56 6.13 15.68
C ALA A 77 -28.49 5.03 15.64
N GLN A 78 -28.87 3.78 15.34
CA GLN A 78 -27.90 2.69 15.12
C GLN A 78 -26.99 2.97 13.93
N SER A 79 -27.55 3.47 12.84
CA SER A 79 -26.80 3.82 11.65
C SER A 79 -25.78 4.93 11.91
N ILE A 80 -26.19 5.99 12.62
CA ILE A 80 -25.29 7.08 13.00
C ILE A 80 -24.17 6.55 13.92
N HIS A 81 -24.51 5.71 14.91
CA HIS A 81 -23.53 5.08 15.78
C HIS A 81 -22.49 4.28 14.98
N ALA A 82 -22.92 3.39 14.09
CA ALA A 82 -22.03 2.51 13.32
C ALA A 82 -21.04 3.32 12.45
N VAL A 83 -21.56 4.30 11.70
CA VAL A 83 -20.74 5.17 10.85
C VAL A 83 -19.70 5.96 11.67
N LEU A 84 -20.09 6.48 12.84
CA LEU A 84 -19.16 7.23 13.70
C LEU A 84 -18.13 6.31 14.36
N ALA A 85 -18.51 5.08 14.72
CA ALA A 85 -17.62 4.10 15.36
C ALA A 85 -16.49 3.68 14.41
N ASP A 86 -16.82 3.36 13.16
CA ASP A 86 -15.84 3.01 12.14
C ASP A 86 -14.89 4.18 11.86
N ALA A 87 -15.46 5.37 11.64
CA ALA A 87 -14.67 6.57 11.41
C ALA A 87 -13.72 6.89 12.56
N HIS A 88 -14.18 6.73 13.81
CA HIS A 88 -13.33 6.90 14.98
C HIS A 88 -12.19 5.89 15.00
N GLY A 89 -12.47 4.62 14.71
CA GLY A 89 -11.48 3.55 14.63
C GLY A 89 -10.41 3.83 13.58
N GLU A 90 -10.82 4.12 12.35
CA GLU A 90 -9.92 4.35 11.22
C GLU A 90 -9.09 5.64 11.39
N LEU A 91 -9.72 6.76 11.75
CA LEU A 91 -9.00 8.02 11.97
C LEU A 91 -7.98 7.89 13.12
N SER A 92 -8.30 7.11 14.15
CA SER A 92 -7.36 6.81 15.24
C SER A 92 -6.13 6.06 14.76
N GLN A 93 -6.32 5.05 13.90
CA GLN A 93 -5.22 4.28 13.33
C GLN A 93 -4.36 5.14 12.40
N ILE A 94 -4.99 5.95 11.54
CA ILE A 94 -4.30 6.86 10.62
C ILE A 94 -3.48 7.90 11.40
N GLN A 95 -4.07 8.55 12.40
CA GLN A 95 -3.36 9.54 13.21
C GLN A 95 -2.19 8.90 13.97
N LYS A 96 -2.39 7.71 14.55
CA LYS A 96 -1.33 6.97 15.25
C LYS A 96 -0.18 6.62 14.30
N LYS A 97 -0.49 6.18 13.07
CA LYS A 97 0.53 5.86 12.06
C LYS A 97 1.28 7.12 11.62
N ALA A 98 0.59 8.24 11.39
CA ALA A 98 1.20 9.51 11.03
C ALA A 98 2.15 10.03 12.13
N LYS A 99 1.74 9.95 13.40
CA LYS A 99 2.58 10.28 14.56
C LYS A 99 3.83 9.39 14.62
N SER A 100 3.65 8.07 14.51
CA SER A 100 4.76 7.11 14.51
C SER A 100 5.77 7.37 13.39
N LEU A 101 5.30 7.62 12.16
CA LEU A 101 6.18 7.91 11.03
C LEU A 101 6.88 9.27 11.18
N THR A 102 6.22 10.26 11.76
CA THR A 102 6.83 11.55 12.07
C THR A 102 7.95 11.40 13.10
N ASP A 103 7.72 10.62 14.16
CA ASP A 103 8.73 10.34 15.17
C ASP A 103 9.91 9.55 14.61
N GLU A 104 9.64 8.58 13.73
CA GLU A 104 10.66 7.83 13.01
C GLU A 104 11.49 8.72 12.10
N ALA A 105 10.86 9.59 11.31
CA ALA A 105 11.53 10.56 10.44
C ALA A 105 12.43 11.50 11.25
N ARG A 106 11.92 12.01 12.38
CA ARG A 106 12.65 12.90 13.29
C ARG A 106 13.84 12.20 13.96
N LYS A 107 13.67 10.94 14.37
CA LYS A 107 14.73 10.16 15.01
C LYS A 107 15.86 9.83 14.04
N GLY A 108 15.52 9.46 12.80
CA GLY A 108 16.48 8.88 11.86
C GLY A 108 17.04 7.54 12.37
N ASP A 109 18.21 7.17 11.85
CA ASP A 109 18.97 6.00 12.29
C ASP A 109 20.44 6.43 12.53
N PRO A 110 20.75 6.94 13.74
CA PRO A 110 22.09 7.44 14.05
C PRO A 110 23.14 6.32 14.16
N ASP A 111 22.70 5.07 14.33
CA ASP A 111 23.57 3.90 14.51
C ASP A 111 23.91 3.22 13.18
N ARG A 112 23.28 3.65 12.07
CA ARG A 112 23.58 3.15 10.73
C ARG A 112 25.03 3.43 10.36
N SER A 113 25.70 2.40 9.85
CA SER A 113 27.10 2.44 9.43
C SER A 113 27.24 2.07 7.95
N PRO A 114 28.16 2.70 7.19
CA PRO A 114 29.11 3.73 7.62
C PRO A 114 28.50 5.13 7.76
N ASP A 115 27.35 5.38 7.13
CA ASP A 115 26.73 6.71 7.08
C ASP A 115 25.41 6.76 7.86
N PRO A 116 25.36 7.47 9.00
CA PRO A 116 24.15 7.64 9.79
C PRO A 116 23.01 8.33 9.02
N ASP A 117 21.78 7.89 9.27
CA ASP A 117 20.57 8.56 8.77
C ASP A 117 20.18 9.68 9.74
N ASN A 118 20.48 10.94 9.38
CA ASN A 118 20.09 12.09 10.18
C ASN A 118 18.55 12.25 10.28
N GLY A 119 18.12 12.96 11.33
CA GLY A 119 16.71 13.31 11.53
C GLY A 119 16.18 14.26 10.45
N LEU A 120 14.89 14.12 10.15
CA LEU A 120 14.15 14.92 9.19
C LEU A 120 13.09 15.77 9.87
N LEU A 121 12.75 16.91 9.27
CA LEU A 121 11.67 17.79 9.68
C LEU A 121 10.45 17.57 8.77
N VAL A 122 9.30 17.32 9.38
CA VAL A 122 8.01 17.12 8.71
C VAL A 122 7.12 18.35 8.93
N THR A 123 6.57 18.91 7.86
CA THR A 123 5.74 20.13 7.87
C THR A 123 4.64 20.06 6.82
N ASP A 124 3.66 20.96 6.88
CA ASP A 124 2.67 21.10 5.80
C ASP A 124 3.33 21.56 4.49
N GLY A 125 3.03 20.85 3.40
CA GLY A 125 3.45 21.20 2.04
C GLY A 125 2.47 22.10 1.29
N GLY A 126 1.25 22.29 1.85
CA GLY A 126 0.14 23.00 1.22
C GLY A 126 -0.77 22.06 0.41
N ASN A 127 -2.02 22.47 0.16
CA ASN A 127 -3.02 21.68 -0.57
C ASN A 127 -3.17 20.22 -0.10
N GLY A 128 -3.06 19.96 1.22
CA GLY A 128 -3.15 18.62 1.80
C GLY A 128 -1.93 17.73 1.60
N THR A 129 -0.83 18.28 1.07
CA THR A 129 0.47 17.59 0.94
C THR A 129 1.36 17.81 2.15
N VAL A 130 2.36 16.94 2.30
CA VAL A 130 3.36 16.99 3.36
C VAL A 130 4.73 17.28 2.76
N LYS A 131 5.47 18.19 3.39
CA LYS A 131 6.84 18.51 3.04
C LYS A 131 7.79 17.95 4.10
N VAL A 132 8.80 17.21 3.64
CA VAL A 132 9.85 16.67 4.49
C VAL A 132 11.19 17.23 4.02
N ILE A 133 11.97 17.75 4.96
CA ILE A 133 13.30 18.32 4.70
C ILE A 133 14.32 17.81 5.72
N GLU A 134 15.60 17.97 5.42
CA GLU A 134 16.67 17.68 6.39
C GLU A 134 16.57 18.60 7.61
N ALA A 135 16.69 18.04 8.82
CA ALA A 135 16.73 18.85 10.04
C ALA A 135 18.07 19.58 10.22
N VAL A 136 19.14 19.05 9.61
CA VAL A 136 20.50 19.59 9.64
C VAL A 136 21.05 19.54 8.22
N CYS A 137 21.66 20.63 7.75
CA CYS A 137 22.35 20.64 6.45
C CYS A 137 23.69 19.91 6.57
N ASP A 138 23.93 18.93 5.70
CA ASP A 138 25.25 18.30 5.57
C ASP A 138 26.16 19.15 4.66
N ALA A 139 27.41 19.35 5.05
CA ALA A 139 28.43 20.02 4.23
C ALA A 139 28.72 19.27 2.93
N LYS A 140 28.50 17.94 2.90
CA LYS A 140 28.61 17.09 1.69
C LYS A 140 27.39 17.20 0.76
N GLY A 141 26.34 17.92 1.18
CA GLY A 141 25.07 18.01 0.48
C GLY A 141 24.15 16.80 0.73
N THR A 142 22.91 16.89 0.24
CA THR A 142 21.89 15.85 0.42
C THR A 142 22.24 14.62 -0.39
N SER A 143 22.53 13.50 0.28
CA SER A 143 22.76 12.19 -0.34
C SER A 143 21.50 11.66 -1.03
N GLN A 144 21.65 10.70 -1.93
CA GLN A 144 20.49 10.09 -2.56
C GLN A 144 19.58 9.40 -1.53
N ARG A 145 20.14 8.59 -0.64
CA ARG A 145 19.37 7.93 0.42
C ARG A 145 18.53 8.92 1.24
N THR A 146 19.07 10.09 1.57
CA THR A 146 18.31 11.13 2.28
C THR A 146 17.16 11.67 1.42
N ARG A 147 17.36 11.87 0.10
CA ARG A 147 16.27 12.24 -0.83
C ARG A 147 15.17 11.20 -0.87
N ASP A 148 15.53 9.92 -0.97
CA ASP A 148 14.56 8.81 -0.98
C ASP A 148 13.75 8.76 0.31
N ARG A 149 14.42 8.95 1.47
CA ARG A 149 13.74 9.03 2.77
C ARG A 149 12.77 10.21 2.82
N MET A 150 13.20 11.41 2.43
CA MET A 150 12.33 12.59 2.40
C MET A 150 11.11 12.36 1.51
N GLN A 151 11.32 11.84 0.30
CA GLN A 151 10.24 11.54 -0.65
C GLN A 151 9.27 10.50 -0.08
N TRP A 152 9.77 9.38 0.46
CA TRP A 152 8.93 8.33 1.01
C TRP A 152 8.07 8.81 2.18
N TYR A 153 8.64 9.57 3.14
CA TYR A 153 7.86 10.13 4.24
C TYR A 153 6.84 11.16 3.73
N ALA A 154 7.22 12.02 2.80
CA ALA A 154 6.32 13.01 2.21
C ALA A 154 5.12 12.35 1.53
N ASP A 155 5.36 11.35 0.67
CA ASP A 155 4.31 10.64 -0.05
C ASP A 155 3.42 9.82 0.89
N THR A 156 4.03 9.10 1.84
CA THR A 156 3.28 8.25 2.78
C THR A 156 2.40 9.10 3.69
N LEU A 157 2.92 10.19 4.26
CA LEU A 157 2.15 11.09 5.11
C LEU A 157 1.08 11.86 4.33
N THR A 158 1.37 12.28 3.09
CA THR A 158 0.36 12.86 2.18
C THR A 158 -0.77 11.87 1.91
N GLY A 159 -0.44 10.60 1.69
CA GLY A 159 -1.42 9.52 1.55
C GLY A 159 -2.31 9.35 2.78
N LEU A 160 -1.76 9.45 3.99
CA LEU A 160 -2.52 9.40 5.24
C LEU A 160 -3.45 10.62 5.42
N VAL A 161 -3.01 11.82 5.04
CA VAL A 161 -3.86 13.03 5.05
C VAL A 161 -5.02 12.88 4.07
N ALA A 162 -4.75 12.40 2.85
CA ALA A 162 -5.78 12.12 1.86
C ALA A 162 -6.77 11.04 2.35
N HIS A 163 -6.27 9.99 3.00
CA HIS A 163 -7.09 8.92 3.56
C HIS A 163 -8.06 9.45 4.64
N ALA A 164 -7.56 10.27 5.57
CA ALA A 164 -8.40 10.89 6.59
C ALA A 164 -9.49 11.80 5.98
N ALA A 165 -9.15 12.57 4.94
CA ALA A 165 -10.13 13.39 4.22
C ALA A 165 -11.18 12.55 3.47
N GLU A 166 -10.80 11.38 2.95
CA GLU A 166 -11.73 10.44 2.31
C GLU A 166 -12.71 9.83 3.32
N ILE A 167 -12.26 9.50 4.53
CA ILE A 167 -13.13 9.03 5.63
C ILE A 167 -14.12 10.13 6.03
N ASP A 168 -13.66 11.36 6.25
CA ASP A 168 -14.54 12.50 6.57
C ASP A 168 -15.64 12.70 5.50
N ALA A 169 -15.25 12.60 4.22
CA ALA A 169 -16.19 12.70 3.12
C ALA A 169 -17.19 11.53 3.08
N ALA A 170 -16.75 10.29 3.39
CA ALA A 170 -17.62 9.12 3.47
C ALA A 170 -18.61 9.23 4.63
N VAL A 171 -18.15 9.61 5.81
CA VAL A 171 -18.99 9.86 7.00
C VAL A 171 -20.03 10.93 6.69
N THR A 172 -19.61 12.04 6.08
CA THR A 172 -20.54 13.12 5.70
C THR A 172 -21.64 12.63 4.77
N ARG A 173 -21.31 11.77 3.79
CA ARG A 173 -22.32 11.19 2.87
C ARG A 173 -23.24 10.22 3.60
N ALA A 174 -22.69 9.31 4.39
CA ALA A 174 -23.45 8.31 5.13
C ALA A 174 -24.42 8.99 6.12
N LEU A 175 -23.94 9.92 6.95
CA LEU A 175 -24.79 10.66 7.90
C LEU A 175 -25.90 11.46 7.23
N ARG A 176 -25.62 12.12 6.09
CA ARG A 176 -26.67 12.82 5.32
C ARG A 176 -27.73 11.87 4.79
N LYS A 177 -27.34 10.67 4.34
CA LYS A 177 -28.28 9.65 3.85
C LYS A 177 -29.06 8.99 5.00
N SER A 178 -28.43 8.80 6.16
CA SER A 178 -29.11 8.30 7.37
C SER A 178 -30.19 9.25 7.86
N HIS A 179 -29.87 10.55 7.92
CA HIS A 179 -30.85 11.57 8.29
C HIS A 179 -31.87 11.83 7.17
N GLY A 180 -31.49 11.77 5.90
CA GLY A 180 -32.39 12.01 4.76
C GLY A 180 -32.90 13.45 4.60
N GLY A 181 -32.53 14.37 5.50
CA GLY A 181 -32.83 15.79 5.41
C GLY A 181 -34.26 16.18 5.83
N ASP A 182 -35.03 15.26 6.41
CA ASP A 182 -36.36 15.53 6.94
C ASP A 182 -36.31 15.63 8.48
N PRO A 183 -36.57 16.81 9.08
CA PRO A 183 -36.53 16.98 10.54
C PRO A 183 -37.70 16.29 11.28
N HIS A 184 -38.67 15.73 10.54
CA HIS A 184 -39.91 15.18 11.09
C HIS A 184 -40.18 13.73 10.68
N ASN A 185 -39.31 13.11 9.89
CA ASN A 185 -39.46 11.74 9.43
C ASN A 185 -38.11 11.03 9.52
N ALA A 186 -38.05 10.02 10.39
CA ALA A 186 -36.82 9.25 10.62
C ALA A 186 -36.80 7.97 9.78
N GLY A 187 -35.63 7.31 9.72
CA GLY A 187 -35.48 5.98 9.14
C GLY A 187 -35.31 5.97 7.62
N HIS A 188 -34.38 6.79 7.12
CA HIS A 188 -33.97 6.81 5.72
C HIS A 188 -32.96 5.70 5.40
N ALA A 189 -31.77 6.02 4.89
CA ALA A 189 -30.75 4.99 4.70
C ALA A 189 -30.31 4.44 6.05
N SER A 190 -29.95 3.16 6.10
CA SER A 190 -29.36 2.54 7.28
C SER A 190 -28.01 1.99 6.90
N TYR A 191 -27.05 2.20 7.79
CA TYR A 191 -25.67 1.75 7.65
C TYR A 191 -25.30 0.86 8.82
N THR A 192 -24.69 -0.29 8.57
CA THR A 192 -24.08 -1.12 9.62
C THR A 192 -22.58 -0.94 9.71
N SER A 193 -21.96 -0.40 8.65
CA SER A 193 -20.56 0.01 8.62
C SER A 193 -20.34 1.11 7.57
N LEU A 194 -19.17 1.74 7.60
CA LEU A 194 -18.76 2.71 6.58
C LEU A 194 -18.50 2.06 5.20
N ASP A 195 -18.23 0.75 5.17
CA ASP A 195 -18.02 -0.02 3.94
C ASP A 195 -19.19 0.15 2.96
N GLU A 196 -20.43 0.24 3.45
CA GLU A 196 -21.62 0.36 2.59
C GLU A 196 -21.67 1.69 1.81
N ASP A 197 -20.91 2.72 2.21
CA ASP A 197 -20.67 3.93 1.38
C ASP A 197 -19.40 3.80 0.52
N GLN A 198 -18.35 3.14 1.02
CA GLN A 198 -17.04 3.09 0.38
C GLN A 198 -16.91 2.00 -0.70
N LEU A 199 -17.47 0.82 -0.46
CA LEU A 199 -17.36 -0.36 -1.33
C LEU A 199 -17.89 -0.10 -2.76
N PRO A 200 -19.05 0.56 -2.98
CA PRO A 200 -19.48 0.87 -4.34
C PRO A 200 -18.50 1.75 -5.12
N ARG A 201 -17.82 2.68 -4.41
CA ARG A 201 -16.79 3.54 -5.02
C ARG A 201 -15.53 2.74 -5.32
N ALA A 202 -15.11 1.88 -4.40
CA ALA A 202 -13.97 1.00 -4.59
C ALA A 202 -14.18 0.05 -5.77
N MET A 203 -15.35 -0.59 -5.88
CA MET A 203 -15.73 -1.45 -7.00
C MET A 203 -15.63 -0.73 -8.35
N LYS A 204 -16.14 0.52 -8.42
CA LYS A 204 -16.05 1.34 -9.64
C LYS A 204 -14.62 1.68 -10.04
N LEU A 205 -13.73 1.89 -9.06
CA LEU A 205 -12.32 2.14 -9.34
C LEU A 205 -11.59 0.86 -9.75
N ALA A 206 -11.88 -0.27 -9.11
CA ALA A 206 -11.32 -1.55 -9.50
C ALA A 206 -11.69 -1.93 -10.92
N SER A 207 -12.94 -1.70 -11.35
CA SER A 207 -13.37 -2.01 -12.72
C SER A 207 -12.64 -1.22 -13.82
N LEU A 208 -11.81 -0.23 -13.46
CA LEU A 208 -10.94 0.45 -14.43
C LEU A 208 -9.68 -0.35 -14.74
N GLY A 209 -9.21 -1.23 -13.83
CA GLY A 209 -7.98 -1.99 -14.02
C GLY A 209 -6.79 -1.12 -14.44
N GLU A 210 -6.20 -1.44 -15.59
CA GLU A 210 -5.09 -0.71 -16.20
C GLU A 210 -5.45 0.72 -16.66
N ASP A 211 -6.73 1.00 -16.97
CA ASP A 211 -7.22 2.32 -17.42
C ASP A 211 -7.27 3.34 -16.27
N ALA A 212 -7.13 2.91 -15.02
CA ALA A 212 -7.10 3.82 -13.88
C ALA A 212 -5.87 4.74 -13.96
N ASN A 213 -6.04 6.05 -13.78
CA ASN A 213 -4.90 6.96 -13.63
C ASN A 213 -4.27 6.87 -12.22
N ASP A 214 -3.14 7.54 -12.01
CA ASP A 214 -2.40 7.48 -10.74
C ASP A 214 -3.22 7.95 -9.53
N SER A 215 -4.05 8.98 -9.70
CA SER A 215 -4.92 9.47 -8.62
C SER A 215 -6.00 8.44 -8.28
N GLN A 216 -6.58 7.79 -9.29
CA GLN A 216 -7.57 6.73 -9.14
C GLN A 216 -6.97 5.48 -8.48
N ARG A 217 -5.77 5.05 -8.91
CA ARG A 217 -5.03 3.95 -8.26
C ARG A 217 -4.68 4.25 -6.82
N ALA A 218 -4.25 5.48 -6.52
CA ALA A 218 -3.93 5.90 -5.16
C ALA A 218 -5.17 5.89 -4.26
N GLU A 219 -6.32 6.35 -4.77
CA GLU A 219 -7.60 6.29 -4.07
C GLU A 219 -8.07 4.85 -3.86
N LEU A 220 -8.00 4.01 -4.89
CA LEU A 220 -8.33 2.59 -4.80
C LEU A 220 -7.52 1.89 -3.71
N ARG A 221 -6.21 2.16 -3.63
CA ARG A 221 -5.35 1.60 -2.57
C ARG A 221 -5.74 2.07 -1.16
N ARG A 222 -6.19 3.32 -0.99
CA ARG A 222 -6.67 3.81 0.30
C ARG A 222 -8.01 3.18 0.69
N LEU A 223 -8.96 3.11 -0.26
CA LEU A 223 -10.21 2.40 -0.04
C LEU A 223 -9.98 0.92 0.29
N TRP A 224 -9.07 0.25 -0.40
CA TRP A 224 -8.67 -1.13 -0.08
C TRP A 224 -8.09 -1.26 1.35
N GLN A 225 -7.42 -0.23 1.87
CA GLN A 225 -6.93 -0.25 3.26
C GLN A 225 -8.03 0.03 4.29
N SER A 226 -9.02 0.83 3.90
CA SER A 226 -10.17 1.23 4.73
C SER A 226 -11.19 0.09 4.88
N LEU A 227 -11.49 -0.60 3.77
CA LEU A 227 -12.52 -1.63 3.73
C LEU A 227 -12.24 -2.80 4.69
N SER A 228 -13.31 -3.29 5.31
CA SER A 228 -13.25 -4.49 6.15
C SER A 228 -12.77 -5.73 5.36
N PRO A 229 -12.28 -6.78 6.05
CA PRO A 229 -11.93 -8.04 5.40
C PRO A 229 -13.04 -8.62 4.53
N GLU A 230 -14.31 -8.57 4.96
CA GLU A 230 -15.47 -9.04 4.20
C GLU A 230 -15.65 -8.23 2.91
N ALA A 231 -15.67 -6.90 3.01
CA ALA A 231 -15.86 -6.02 1.85
C ALA A 231 -14.73 -6.17 0.82
N ARG A 232 -13.48 -6.35 1.29
CA ARG A 232 -12.35 -6.72 0.43
C ARG A 232 -12.52 -8.10 -0.19
N GLY A 233 -13.04 -9.08 0.56
CA GLY A 233 -13.34 -10.42 0.05
C GLY A 233 -14.35 -10.39 -1.09
N GLU A 234 -15.41 -9.59 -0.96
CA GLU A 234 -16.37 -9.36 -2.04
C GLU A 234 -15.72 -8.71 -3.26
N MET A 235 -14.89 -7.69 -3.04
CA MET A 235 -14.18 -6.98 -4.09
C MET A 235 -13.18 -7.87 -4.83
N TRP A 236 -12.41 -8.66 -4.09
CA TRP A 236 -11.47 -9.63 -4.63
C TRP A 236 -12.18 -10.69 -5.47
N ALA A 237 -13.30 -11.23 -4.98
CA ALA A 237 -14.07 -12.24 -5.71
C ALA A 237 -14.62 -11.74 -7.05
N LYS A 238 -14.88 -10.43 -7.19
CA LYS A 238 -15.47 -9.84 -8.40
C LYS A 238 -14.45 -9.24 -9.36
N HIS A 239 -13.34 -8.71 -8.84
CA HIS A 239 -12.40 -7.88 -9.59
C HIS A 239 -10.94 -8.23 -9.33
N LYS A 240 -10.62 -9.51 -9.06
CA LYS A 240 -9.24 -9.94 -8.75
C LYS A 240 -8.26 -9.46 -9.82
N ASP A 241 -8.51 -9.76 -11.09
CA ASP A 241 -7.56 -9.46 -12.15
C ASP A 241 -7.40 -7.96 -12.37
N GLU A 242 -8.50 -7.20 -12.29
CA GLU A 242 -8.43 -5.73 -12.41
C GLU A 242 -7.74 -5.09 -11.21
N LEU A 243 -7.96 -5.59 -9.99
CA LEU A 243 -7.23 -5.17 -8.78
C LEU A 243 -5.72 -5.40 -8.91
N LEU A 244 -5.33 -6.58 -9.42
CA LEU A 244 -3.93 -6.91 -9.67
C LEU A 244 -3.33 -5.98 -10.73
N SER A 245 -4.02 -5.76 -11.85
CA SER A 245 -3.58 -4.84 -12.92
C SER A 245 -3.50 -3.38 -12.46
N ALA A 246 -4.36 -2.96 -11.52
CA ALA A 246 -4.33 -1.63 -10.90
C ALA A 246 -3.18 -1.48 -9.87
N GLY A 247 -2.40 -2.54 -9.65
CA GLY A 247 -1.24 -2.55 -8.77
C GLY A 247 -1.61 -2.52 -7.29
N ILE A 248 -2.70 -3.20 -6.87
CA ILE A 248 -3.10 -3.26 -5.46
C ILE A 248 -2.03 -3.88 -4.56
N LEU A 249 -1.18 -4.74 -5.12
CA LEU A 249 -0.05 -5.39 -4.44
C LEU A 249 1.24 -4.54 -4.45
N SER A 250 1.21 -3.29 -4.92
CA SER A 250 2.39 -2.42 -4.90
C SER A 250 3.00 -2.33 -3.49
N PRO A 251 4.33 -2.47 -3.34
CA PRO A 251 5.00 -2.36 -2.04
C PRO A 251 4.72 -1.05 -1.32
N ARG A 252 4.51 -1.15 0.00
CA ARG A 252 4.36 0.02 0.88
C ARG A 252 5.60 0.23 1.75
N SER A 253 6.48 -0.75 1.80
CA SER A 253 7.77 -0.68 2.45
C SER A 253 8.61 0.50 1.94
N LYS A 254 9.46 1.00 2.83
CA LYS A 254 10.38 2.10 2.52
C LYS A 254 11.47 1.61 1.58
N ARG A 255 11.42 2.07 0.34
CA ARG A 255 12.44 1.83 -0.69
C ARG A 255 13.42 2.99 -0.69
N VAL A 256 14.59 2.76 -0.09
CA VAL A 256 15.67 3.75 0.06
C VAL A 256 16.96 3.13 -0.44
N ALA A 257 17.81 3.92 -1.10
CA ALA A 257 19.15 3.47 -1.49
C ALA A 257 19.92 2.91 -0.28
N ALA A 258 20.67 1.83 -0.50
CA ALA A 258 21.45 1.18 0.56
C ALA A 258 22.56 2.08 1.12
N ASP A 259 23.11 2.97 0.32
CA ASP A 259 24.19 3.90 0.68
C ASP A 259 23.96 5.32 0.07
N PRO A 260 24.84 6.30 0.34
CA PRO A 260 24.70 7.67 -0.18
C PRO A 260 24.81 7.86 -1.69
N GLY A 261 25.40 6.90 -2.43
CA GLY A 261 25.82 7.01 -3.83
C GLY A 261 27.13 7.81 -4.01
N ALA A 262 27.55 7.98 -5.26
CA ALA A 262 28.77 8.69 -5.66
C ALA A 262 28.72 10.22 -5.42
N GLY A 263 27.55 10.78 -5.08
CA GLY A 263 27.36 12.20 -4.81
C GLY A 263 26.52 12.91 -5.88
N GLY A 264 26.83 14.18 -6.16
CA GLY A 264 26.08 14.97 -7.14
C GLY A 264 26.45 14.61 -8.58
N TYR A 265 25.47 14.49 -9.47
CA TYR A 265 25.68 14.24 -10.89
C TYR A 265 26.23 15.48 -11.61
N GLY A 266 27.34 15.32 -12.35
CA GLY A 266 27.90 16.39 -13.20
C GLY A 266 28.36 17.64 -12.45
N VAL A 267 28.73 17.51 -11.18
CA VAL A 267 29.24 18.60 -10.34
C VAL A 267 30.72 18.89 -10.54
N GLU A 268 31.44 17.97 -11.18
CA GLU A 268 32.85 18.08 -11.55
C GLU A 268 33.03 18.10 -13.08
N SER A 269 34.22 18.50 -13.55
CA SER A 269 34.55 18.47 -14.97
C SER A 269 35.34 17.20 -15.34
N PRO A 270 35.03 16.54 -16.47
CA PRO A 270 35.75 15.36 -16.92
C PRO A 270 37.16 15.70 -17.41
N GLY A 271 38.13 14.86 -17.07
CA GLY A 271 39.48 14.84 -17.61
C GLY A 271 39.67 13.73 -18.65
N ALA A 272 40.86 13.70 -19.25
CA ALA A 272 41.20 12.70 -20.28
C ALA A 272 41.20 11.25 -19.73
N HIS A 273 41.55 11.08 -18.46
CA HIS A 273 41.49 9.77 -17.79
C HIS A 273 40.05 9.26 -17.71
N ASP A 274 39.09 10.10 -17.34
CA ASP A 274 37.68 9.70 -17.23
C ASP A 274 37.08 9.32 -18.57
N GLN A 275 37.41 10.06 -19.63
CA GLN A 275 36.99 9.72 -20.99
C GLN A 275 37.57 8.37 -21.44
N TRP A 276 38.80 8.06 -21.02
CA TRP A 276 39.43 6.76 -21.29
C TRP A 276 38.80 5.62 -20.49
N ILE A 277 38.44 5.85 -19.22
CA ILE A 277 37.68 4.90 -18.40
C ILE A 277 36.29 4.65 -19.01
N GLN A 278 35.57 5.70 -19.38
CA GLN A 278 34.27 5.60 -20.04
C GLN A 278 34.36 4.77 -21.33
N ALA A 279 35.35 5.03 -22.19
CA ALA A 279 35.56 4.28 -23.43
C ALA A 279 35.84 2.79 -23.17
N GLN A 280 36.61 2.46 -22.13
CA GLN A 280 36.82 1.06 -21.73
C GLN A 280 35.54 0.41 -21.20
N ALA A 281 34.78 1.11 -20.35
CA ALA A 281 33.53 0.59 -19.82
C ALA A 281 32.50 0.32 -20.94
N VAL A 282 32.45 1.16 -21.98
CA VAL A 282 31.62 0.92 -23.19
C VAL A 282 32.06 -0.34 -23.93
N ALA A 283 33.37 -0.54 -24.10
CA ALA A 283 33.90 -1.75 -24.73
C ALA A 283 33.59 -3.00 -23.89
N MET A 284 33.64 -2.89 -22.56
CA MET A 284 33.30 -3.97 -21.62
C MET A 284 31.81 -4.33 -21.67
N SER A 285 30.90 -3.34 -21.69
CA SER A 285 29.46 -3.58 -21.87
C SER A 285 29.19 -4.38 -23.16
N THR A 286 29.81 -3.97 -24.27
CA THR A 286 29.70 -4.66 -25.57
C THR A 286 30.22 -6.10 -25.50
N ALA A 287 31.32 -6.35 -24.78
CA ALA A 287 31.86 -7.69 -24.59
C ALA A 287 31.00 -8.55 -23.66
N GLY A 288 30.38 -7.95 -22.64
CA GLY A 288 29.45 -8.60 -21.70
C GLY A 288 28.26 -9.24 -22.42
N ASP A 289 27.67 -8.50 -23.36
CA ASP A 289 26.62 -9.00 -24.25
C ASP A 289 27.07 -10.24 -25.04
N PHE A 290 28.33 -10.26 -25.51
CA PHE A 290 28.86 -11.36 -26.31
C PHE A 290 29.12 -12.64 -25.51
N VAL A 291 29.39 -12.53 -24.20
CA VAL A 291 29.66 -13.67 -23.31
C VAL A 291 28.45 -14.10 -22.47
N GLY A 292 27.27 -13.54 -22.75
CA GLY A 292 26.01 -13.95 -22.13
C GLY A 292 25.63 -13.20 -20.84
N ASN A 293 26.29 -12.09 -20.50
CA ASN A 293 25.92 -11.22 -19.39
C ASN A 293 25.08 -10.03 -19.91
N THR A 294 23.95 -10.33 -20.54
CA THR A 294 23.15 -9.34 -21.29
C THR A 294 22.52 -8.27 -20.40
N ASP A 295 22.18 -8.61 -19.15
CA ASP A 295 21.57 -7.66 -18.23
C ASP A 295 22.62 -6.74 -17.65
N ALA A 296 23.77 -7.28 -17.26
CA ALA A 296 24.90 -6.49 -16.84
C ALA A 296 25.33 -5.49 -17.93
N ALA A 297 25.37 -5.93 -19.18
CA ALA A 297 25.69 -5.07 -20.32
C ALA A 297 24.64 -3.96 -20.51
N TYR A 298 23.35 -4.27 -20.40
CA TYR A 298 22.26 -3.29 -20.49
C TYR A 298 22.33 -2.24 -19.36
N HIS A 299 22.53 -2.67 -18.11
CA HIS A 299 22.63 -1.77 -16.96
C HIS A 299 23.87 -0.87 -17.06
N MET A 300 24.99 -1.42 -17.51
CA MET A 300 26.21 -0.66 -17.78
C MET A 300 26.02 0.35 -18.94
N ASP A 301 25.33 -0.03 -20.02
CA ASP A 301 25.01 0.90 -21.13
C ASP A 301 24.09 2.03 -20.66
N HIS A 302 23.05 1.70 -19.86
CA HIS A 302 22.15 2.68 -19.26
C HIS A 302 22.92 3.70 -18.39
N TYR A 303 23.85 3.20 -17.57
CA TYR A 303 24.74 4.00 -16.75
C TYR A 303 25.60 4.95 -17.61
N LEU A 304 26.34 4.40 -18.58
CA LEU A 304 27.32 5.13 -19.40
C LEU A 304 26.69 6.13 -20.37
N ARG A 305 25.41 5.94 -20.73
CA ARG A 305 24.63 6.92 -21.50
C ARG A 305 24.14 8.10 -20.67
N GLY A 306 24.26 8.03 -19.35
CA GLY A 306 23.86 9.10 -18.44
C GLY A 306 22.35 9.28 -18.32
N LEU A 307 21.55 8.25 -18.61
CA LEU A 307 20.08 8.34 -18.66
C LEU A 307 19.50 8.67 -17.28
N GLY A 308 19.87 7.90 -16.25
CA GLY A 308 19.44 8.12 -14.86
C GLY A 308 17.96 7.87 -14.59
N SER A 309 17.19 7.41 -15.59
CA SER A 309 15.81 6.97 -15.42
C SER A 309 15.77 5.64 -14.68
N PRO A 310 14.76 5.37 -13.83
CA PRO A 310 14.64 4.07 -13.20
C PRO A 310 14.57 2.93 -14.22
N VAL A 311 15.24 1.81 -13.92
CA VAL A 311 15.22 0.58 -14.71
C VAL A 311 14.25 -0.41 -14.06
N ASP A 312 13.34 -0.94 -14.87
CA ASP A 312 12.43 -2.00 -14.45
C ASP A 312 13.15 -3.35 -14.46
N LEU A 313 13.11 -4.06 -13.34
CA LEU A 313 13.74 -5.38 -13.15
C LEU A 313 12.78 -6.50 -13.54
N ASP A 314 13.25 -7.44 -14.34
CA ASP A 314 12.54 -8.70 -14.65
C ASP A 314 12.68 -9.69 -13.48
N VAL A 315 11.84 -9.51 -12.47
CA VAL A 315 11.90 -10.29 -11.23
C VAL A 315 11.55 -11.76 -11.45
N ASP A 316 10.72 -12.10 -12.45
CA ASP A 316 10.39 -13.50 -12.75
C ASP A 316 11.62 -14.26 -13.27
N ARG A 317 12.38 -13.62 -14.18
CA ARG A 317 13.65 -14.19 -14.64
C ARG A 317 14.70 -14.22 -13.52
N MET A 318 14.76 -13.19 -12.67
CA MET A 318 15.65 -13.21 -11.50
C MET A 318 15.32 -14.36 -10.54
N LEU A 319 14.04 -14.62 -10.28
CA LEU A 319 13.59 -15.73 -9.42
C LEU A 319 13.88 -17.10 -10.05
N THR A 320 13.85 -17.19 -11.39
CA THR A 320 14.16 -18.41 -12.13
C THR A 320 15.66 -18.71 -12.08
N ASP A 321 16.48 -17.72 -12.42
CA ASP A 321 17.93 -17.83 -12.56
C ASP A 321 18.65 -17.92 -11.20
N ASP A 322 18.17 -17.19 -10.18
CA ASP A 322 18.86 -17.02 -8.90
C ASP A 322 18.16 -17.73 -7.73
N ALA A 323 18.75 -18.83 -7.29
CA ALA A 323 18.22 -19.62 -6.18
C ALA A 323 18.25 -18.88 -4.82
N VAL A 324 19.15 -17.92 -4.62
CA VAL A 324 19.24 -17.18 -3.34
C VAL A 324 18.08 -16.22 -3.22
N LEU A 325 17.79 -15.43 -4.27
CA LEU A 325 16.62 -14.54 -4.26
C LEU A 325 15.34 -15.34 -4.01
N ARG A 326 15.18 -16.46 -4.71
CA ARG A 326 14.03 -17.36 -4.55
C ARG A 326 13.91 -17.87 -3.11
N GLN A 327 14.98 -18.41 -2.52
CA GLN A 327 14.97 -18.89 -1.13
C GLN A 327 14.70 -17.79 -0.11
N THR A 328 15.27 -16.59 -0.29
CA THR A 328 15.01 -15.44 0.59
C THR A 328 13.53 -15.08 0.60
N ALA A 329 12.89 -15.03 -0.57
CA ALA A 329 11.45 -14.78 -0.66
C ALA A 329 10.62 -15.91 -0.04
N GLU A 330 10.98 -17.16 -0.29
CA GLU A 330 10.29 -18.34 0.26
C GLU A 330 10.33 -18.36 1.80
N TYR A 331 11.51 -18.13 2.41
CA TYR A 331 11.64 -18.10 3.86
C TYR A 331 10.86 -16.94 4.49
N ALA A 332 10.90 -15.75 3.87
CA ALA A 332 10.13 -14.61 4.37
C ALA A 332 8.61 -14.87 4.37
N ILE A 333 8.09 -15.64 3.40
CA ILE A 333 6.68 -16.06 3.38
C ILE A 333 6.44 -17.12 4.45
N GLN A 334 7.31 -18.13 4.57
CA GLN A 334 7.17 -19.22 5.55
C GLN A 334 7.16 -18.72 7.00
N ASP A 335 7.95 -17.69 7.31
CA ASP A 335 8.01 -17.08 8.65
C ASP A 335 6.69 -16.36 9.02
N GLU A 336 5.90 -15.94 8.03
CA GLU A 336 4.71 -15.11 8.24
C GLU A 336 3.38 -15.85 7.95
N GLN A 337 3.41 -16.93 7.16
CA GLN A 337 2.21 -17.59 6.63
C GLN A 337 1.26 -18.09 7.72
N GLU A 338 1.78 -18.59 8.85
CA GLU A 338 0.94 -19.09 9.95
C GLU A 338 0.17 -17.92 10.59
N ARG A 339 0.86 -16.82 10.87
CA ARG A 339 0.25 -15.60 11.41
C ARG A 339 -0.80 -15.02 10.46
N TRP A 340 -0.50 -14.95 9.16
CA TRP A 340 -1.47 -14.46 8.17
C TRP A 340 -2.68 -15.37 8.05
N ARG A 341 -2.47 -16.69 8.10
CA ARG A 341 -3.55 -17.68 8.07
C ARG A 341 -4.46 -17.56 9.29
N GLU A 342 -3.90 -17.45 10.49
CA GLU A 342 -4.67 -17.24 11.72
C GLU A 342 -5.51 -15.95 11.65
N GLN A 343 -4.90 -14.85 11.21
CA GLN A 343 -5.61 -13.57 11.06
C GLN A 343 -6.77 -13.66 10.06
N ALA A 344 -6.55 -14.34 8.93
CA ALA A 344 -7.56 -14.48 7.89
C ALA A 344 -8.71 -15.41 8.33
N LEU A 345 -8.41 -16.49 9.05
CA LEU A 345 -9.43 -17.39 9.62
C LEU A 345 -10.27 -16.71 10.71
N ALA A 346 -9.66 -15.88 11.56
CA ALA A 346 -10.40 -15.09 12.55
C ALA A 346 -11.38 -14.12 11.87
N ALA A 347 -10.92 -13.40 10.84
CA ALA A 347 -11.78 -12.51 10.07
C ALA A 347 -12.92 -13.27 9.35
N PHE A 348 -12.64 -14.48 8.84
CA PHE A 348 -13.65 -15.34 8.24
C PHE A 348 -14.72 -15.77 9.25
N GLU A 349 -14.32 -16.15 10.46
CA GLU A 349 -15.25 -16.49 11.56
C GLU A 349 -16.11 -15.28 11.96
N GLU A 350 -15.49 -14.11 12.15
CA GLU A 350 -16.19 -12.86 12.49
C GLU A 350 -17.21 -12.44 11.42
N SER A 351 -16.92 -12.73 10.14
CA SER A 351 -17.85 -12.46 9.03
C SER A 351 -19.05 -13.43 8.96
N GLY A 352 -19.07 -14.46 9.82
CA GLY A 352 -20.07 -15.53 9.77
C GLY A 352 -19.85 -16.52 8.62
N GLY A 353 -18.61 -16.70 8.16
CA GLY A 353 -18.23 -17.62 7.09
C GLY A 353 -18.35 -17.07 5.67
N LYS A 354 -18.36 -15.75 5.51
CA LYS A 354 -18.35 -15.09 4.20
C LYS A 354 -16.90 -14.93 3.70
N PRO A 355 -16.68 -14.82 2.37
CA PRO A 355 -15.35 -14.57 1.84
C PRO A 355 -14.68 -13.33 2.45
N VAL A 356 -13.40 -13.46 2.81
CA VAL A 356 -12.58 -12.35 3.32
C VAL A 356 -11.25 -12.26 2.58
N ALA A 357 -10.69 -11.05 2.54
CA ALA A 357 -9.36 -10.79 2.01
C ALA A 357 -8.54 -9.91 2.96
N ILE A 358 -7.27 -10.27 3.17
CA ILE A 358 -6.32 -9.61 4.07
C ILE A 358 -5.04 -9.27 3.28
N PRO A 359 -4.72 -7.97 3.05
CA PRO A 359 -3.46 -7.60 2.44
C PRO A 359 -2.29 -7.86 3.39
N VAL A 360 -1.23 -8.45 2.86
CA VAL A 360 -0.04 -8.88 3.60
C VAL A 360 1.24 -8.39 2.93
N GLU A 361 2.28 -8.21 3.72
CA GLU A 361 3.59 -7.75 3.26
C GLU A 361 4.66 -8.25 4.22
N THR A 362 5.75 -8.82 3.70
CA THR A 362 6.92 -9.19 4.51
C THR A 362 7.81 -7.96 4.74
N ALA A 363 8.61 -8.00 5.80
CA ALA A 363 9.63 -7.00 6.02
C ALA A 363 10.68 -7.06 4.89
N PRO A 364 11.22 -5.91 4.43
CA PRO A 364 12.35 -5.90 3.49
C PRO A 364 13.55 -6.67 4.02
N GLN A 365 14.15 -7.50 3.17
CA GLN A 365 15.37 -8.25 3.45
C GLN A 365 16.44 -7.97 2.40
N SER A 366 17.69 -7.83 2.83
CA SER A 366 18.83 -7.74 1.92
C SER A 366 19.22 -9.12 1.40
N TYR A 367 19.61 -9.22 0.14
CA TYR A 367 20.16 -10.44 -0.44
C TYR A 367 21.29 -10.10 -1.43
N THR A 368 22.05 -11.10 -1.84
CA THR A 368 23.11 -10.96 -2.85
C THR A 368 22.94 -12.01 -3.92
N HIS A 369 22.93 -11.58 -5.18
CA HIS A 369 22.83 -12.48 -6.31
C HIS A 369 24.02 -13.45 -6.37
N THR A 370 23.73 -14.68 -6.77
CA THR A 370 24.72 -15.73 -7.07
C THR A 370 24.80 -16.05 -8.56
N ASP A 371 23.74 -15.75 -9.32
CA ASP A 371 23.82 -15.77 -10.78
C ASP A 371 24.79 -14.69 -11.27
N ARG A 372 25.67 -15.04 -12.22
CA ARG A 372 26.75 -14.15 -12.66
C ARG A 372 26.23 -12.90 -13.36
N ASN A 373 25.20 -13.04 -14.18
CA ASN A 373 24.64 -11.94 -14.97
C ASN A 373 23.91 -10.97 -14.04
N TRP A 374 23.05 -11.48 -13.15
CA TRP A 374 22.33 -10.66 -12.16
C TRP A 374 23.25 -10.07 -11.09
N TYR A 375 24.30 -10.78 -10.68
CA TYR A 375 25.31 -10.23 -9.77
C TYR A 375 26.06 -9.05 -10.37
N LEU A 376 26.34 -9.07 -11.67
CA LEU A 376 26.98 -7.93 -12.36
C LEU A 376 25.99 -6.80 -12.69
N ALA A 377 24.71 -7.11 -12.85
CA ALA A 377 23.66 -6.13 -13.16
C ALA A 377 23.15 -5.38 -11.92
N VAL A 378 22.96 -6.10 -10.81
CA VAL A 378 22.32 -5.61 -9.58
C VAL A 378 23.24 -5.83 -8.37
N GLY A 379 23.89 -6.98 -8.26
CA GLY A 379 24.76 -7.29 -7.12
C GLY A 379 23.97 -7.66 -5.87
N SER A 380 23.92 -6.76 -4.89
CA SER A 380 23.11 -6.92 -3.67
C SER A 380 21.90 -6.02 -3.73
N GLY A 381 20.73 -6.56 -3.43
CA GLY A 381 19.48 -5.79 -3.47
C GLY A 381 18.65 -5.98 -2.22
N MET A 382 17.51 -5.29 -2.20
CA MET A 382 16.46 -5.52 -1.22
C MET A 382 15.30 -6.26 -1.88
N THR A 383 14.69 -7.17 -1.13
CA THR A 383 13.50 -7.92 -1.56
C THR A 383 12.41 -7.88 -0.49
N ASN A 384 11.16 -7.87 -0.92
CA ASN A 384 10.03 -8.19 -0.06
C ASN A 384 8.90 -8.87 -0.86
N THR A 385 7.98 -9.50 -0.15
CA THR A 385 6.79 -10.11 -0.74
C THR A 385 5.56 -9.31 -0.33
N THR A 386 4.71 -8.99 -1.29
CA THR A 386 3.38 -8.41 -1.06
C THR A 386 2.33 -9.39 -1.55
N GLY A 387 1.18 -9.42 -0.89
CA GLY A 387 0.12 -10.35 -1.29
C GLY A 387 -1.22 -10.05 -0.66
N THR A 388 -2.19 -10.90 -0.96
CA THR A 388 -3.50 -10.94 -0.32
C THR A 388 -3.82 -12.37 0.07
N VAL A 389 -4.04 -12.59 1.37
CA VAL A 389 -4.57 -13.85 1.88
C VAL A 389 -6.08 -13.80 1.80
N THR A 390 -6.68 -14.82 1.18
CA THR A 390 -8.13 -14.96 1.07
C THR A 390 -8.62 -16.20 1.80
N VAL A 391 -9.79 -16.10 2.40
CA VAL A 391 -10.52 -17.26 2.91
C VAL A 391 -11.88 -17.31 2.24
N VAL A 392 -12.21 -18.46 1.64
CA VAL A 392 -13.51 -18.71 1.00
C VAL A 392 -14.14 -19.97 1.58
N PRO A 393 -15.48 -20.06 1.68
CA PRO A 393 -16.14 -21.29 2.12
C PRO A 393 -15.92 -22.42 1.10
N GLY A 394 -15.49 -23.57 1.60
CA GLY A 394 -15.37 -24.82 0.85
C GLY A 394 -16.71 -25.52 0.64
N GLU A 395 -16.69 -26.74 0.11
CA GLU A 395 -17.90 -27.45 -0.35
C GLU A 395 -18.83 -27.80 0.82
N ASN A 396 -18.29 -28.06 2.01
CA ASN A 396 -19.06 -28.34 3.23
C ASN A 396 -18.96 -27.18 4.25
N GLY A 397 -18.54 -25.99 3.81
CA GLY A 397 -18.32 -24.83 4.66
C GLY A 397 -16.96 -24.80 5.36
N GLU A 398 -16.07 -25.78 5.11
CA GLU A 398 -14.69 -25.72 5.60
C GLU A 398 -13.92 -24.54 4.96
N PRO A 399 -13.16 -23.74 5.72
CA PRO A 399 -12.45 -22.61 5.16
C PRO A 399 -11.30 -23.06 4.26
N LYS A 400 -11.26 -22.53 3.03
CA LYS A 400 -10.12 -22.67 2.10
C LYS A 400 -9.31 -21.38 2.13
N VAL A 401 -8.04 -21.49 2.51
CA VAL A 401 -7.14 -20.34 2.65
C VAL A 401 -6.14 -20.34 1.51
N SER A 402 -5.99 -19.21 0.84
CA SER A 402 -5.00 -19.06 -0.23
C SER A 402 -4.28 -17.72 -0.15
N LEU A 403 -3.09 -17.66 -0.73
CA LEU A 403 -2.26 -16.47 -0.85
C LEU A 403 -2.00 -16.20 -2.34
N ASP A 404 -2.42 -15.02 -2.80
CA ASP A 404 -1.96 -14.46 -4.07
C ASP A 404 -0.87 -13.42 -3.78
N TYR A 405 0.35 -13.64 -4.26
CA TYR A 405 1.51 -12.82 -3.90
C TYR A 405 2.43 -12.51 -5.08
N GLN A 406 3.22 -11.45 -4.94
CA GLN A 406 4.32 -11.11 -5.83
C GLN A 406 5.58 -10.84 -5.01
N VAL A 407 6.74 -11.19 -5.57
CA VAL A 407 8.04 -10.81 -5.03
C VAL A 407 8.45 -9.48 -5.65
N ASN A 408 9.01 -8.58 -4.86
CA ASN A 408 9.44 -7.27 -5.30
C ASN A 408 10.92 -7.12 -5.01
N VAL A 409 11.65 -6.56 -5.96
CA VAL A 409 13.07 -6.28 -5.83
C VAL A 409 13.31 -4.81 -6.08
N TRP A 410 14.21 -4.20 -5.32
CA TRP A 410 14.72 -2.89 -5.63
C TRP A 410 16.15 -2.73 -5.14
N ASP A 411 16.88 -1.88 -5.84
CA ASP A 411 18.20 -1.43 -5.49
C ASP A 411 18.53 -0.13 -6.23
N ARG A 412 19.74 0.40 -6.07
CA ARG A 412 20.24 1.52 -6.86
C ARG A 412 21.56 1.14 -7.51
N TYR A 413 21.64 1.32 -8.83
CA TYR A 413 22.87 1.10 -9.56
C TYR A 413 23.85 2.24 -9.28
N ASN A 414 24.79 1.97 -8.37
CA ASN A 414 25.85 2.87 -7.95
C ASN A 414 27.19 2.13 -7.86
N TRP A 415 28.27 2.91 -7.80
CA TRP A 415 29.62 2.39 -7.64
C TRP A 415 30.24 2.99 -6.37
N ASP A 416 30.62 2.13 -5.43
CA ASP A 416 31.18 2.54 -4.14
C ASP A 416 32.69 2.79 -4.27
N PRO A 417 33.20 4.03 -4.13
CA PRO A 417 34.63 4.33 -4.26
C PRO A 417 35.53 3.66 -3.21
N GLY A 418 34.96 2.94 -2.24
CA GLY A 418 35.67 2.16 -1.21
C GLY A 418 35.71 0.65 -1.45
N LYS A 419 35.10 0.13 -2.52
CA LYS A 419 35.14 -1.28 -2.91
C LYS A 419 36.03 -1.45 -4.15
N THR A 420 36.55 -2.66 -4.36
CA THR A 420 37.44 -2.95 -5.49
C THR A 420 36.87 -4.12 -6.28
N THR A 421 36.28 -3.83 -7.44
CA THR A 421 35.84 -4.86 -8.36
C THR A 421 36.85 -4.97 -9.51
N PRO A 422 37.62 -6.07 -9.63
CA PRO A 422 38.52 -6.23 -10.77
C PRO A 422 37.71 -6.48 -12.04
N ILE A 423 37.66 -5.49 -12.93
CA ILE A 423 37.00 -5.59 -14.23
C ILE A 423 38.02 -5.91 -15.33
N GLY A 424 38.36 -7.21 -15.46
CA GLY A 424 39.18 -7.72 -16.56
C GLY A 424 40.69 -7.42 -16.44
N PRO A 425 41.44 -7.43 -17.57
CA PRO A 425 42.90 -7.25 -17.59
C PRO A 425 43.36 -5.78 -17.44
N THR A 426 42.44 -4.86 -17.18
CA THR A 426 42.66 -3.42 -17.02
C THR A 426 42.11 -2.95 -15.67
N GLU A 427 42.83 -2.04 -15.02
CA GLU A 427 42.54 -1.56 -13.66
C GLU A 427 41.47 -0.44 -13.69
N VAL A 428 40.21 -0.80 -13.97
CA VAL A 428 39.05 0.09 -13.74
C VAL A 428 38.55 -0.16 -12.32
N THR A 429 38.61 0.85 -11.46
CA THR A 429 38.16 0.74 -10.07
C THR A 429 36.73 1.25 -9.90
N ASP A 430 36.05 0.82 -8.83
CA ASP A 430 34.72 1.35 -8.47
C ASP A 430 34.77 2.88 -8.26
N ALA A 431 35.90 3.41 -7.79
CA ALA A 431 36.12 4.85 -7.67
C ALA A 431 36.18 5.56 -9.03
N ASP A 432 36.79 4.94 -10.05
CA ASP A 432 36.82 5.49 -11.41
C ASP A 432 35.41 5.51 -12.02
N MET A 433 34.65 4.43 -11.80
CA MET A 433 33.25 4.35 -12.23
C MET A 433 32.40 5.41 -11.51
N ALA A 434 32.48 5.51 -10.19
CA ALA A 434 31.80 6.53 -9.39
C ALA A 434 32.13 7.96 -9.88
N ARG A 435 33.38 8.20 -10.29
CA ARG A 435 33.82 9.49 -10.82
C ARG A 435 33.17 9.85 -12.18
N LEU A 436 32.77 8.86 -12.98
CA LEU A 436 31.97 9.12 -14.19
C LEU A 436 30.62 9.76 -13.83
N HIS A 437 30.05 9.42 -12.67
CA HIS A 437 28.85 10.09 -12.14
C HIS A 437 29.08 11.56 -11.85
N THR A 438 30.11 11.86 -11.05
CA THR A 438 30.38 13.23 -10.60
C THR A 438 30.81 14.13 -11.74
N THR A 439 31.42 13.59 -12.80
CA THR A 439 31.82 14.33 -14.01
C THR A 439 30.75 14.42 -15.10
N GLY A 440 29.61 13.75 -14.93
CA GLY A 440 28.52 13.76 -15.89
C GLY A 440 28.75 12.88 -17.13
N LEU A 441 29.74 11.98 -17.09
CA LEU A 441 30.00 11.01 -18.16
C LEU A 441 29.14 9.74 -18.03
N ALA A 442 28.60 9.46 -16.86
CA ALA A 442 27.66 8.37 -16.60
C ALA A 442 26.71 8.76 -15.47
N ARG A 443 25.56 8.09 -15.29
CA ARG A 443 24.57 8.48 -14.27
C ARG A 443 24.01 7.28 -13.54
N GLU A 444 24.09 7.29 -12.21
CA GLU A 444 23.43 6.31 -11.34
C GLU A 444 21.90 6.37 -11.53
N PHE A 445 21.25 5.24 -11.32
CA PHE A 445 19.81 5.10 -11.49
C PHE A 445 19.23 4.10 -10.48
N ASP A 446 17.93 4.25 -10.20
CA ASP A 446 17.21 3.30 -9.37
C ASP A 446 16.81 2.08 -10.19
N MET A 447 16.80 0.91 -9.57
CA MET A 447 16.36 -0.35 -10.16
C MET A 447 15.22 -0.89 -9.32
N ARG A 448 14.10 -1.30 -9.93
CA ARG A 448 13.01 -1.92 -9.19
C ARG A 448 12.13 -2.75 -10.08
N GLY A 449 11.51 -3.78 -9.52
CA GLY A 449 10.55 -4.60 -10.24
C GLY A 449 9.67 -5.39 -9.29
N SER A 450 8.61 -5.94 -9.86
CA SER A 450 7.70 -6.87 -9.19
C SER A 450 7.50 -8.04 -10.13
N GLY A 451 7.59 -9.26 -9.60
CA GLY A 451 7.32 -10.48 -10.37
C GLY A 451 5.83 -10.66 -10.62
N SER A 452 5.50 -11.63 -11.46
CA SER A 452 4.14 -12.07 -11.71
C SER A 452 3.49 -12.62 -10.44
N VAL A 453 2.17 -12.48 -10.37
CA VAL A 453 1.40 -12.89 -9.19
C VAL A 453 1.28 -14.41 -9.16
N GLN A 454 1.77 -15.01 -8.08
CA GLN A 454 1.74 -16.44 -7.83
C GLN A 454 0.62 -16.79 -6.86
N HIS A 455 0.00 -17.95 -7.06
CA HIS A 455 -1.06 -18.48 -6.20
C HIS A 455 -0.55 -19.64 -5.35
N HIS A 456 -0.77 -19.57 -4.04
CA HIS A 456 -0.37 -20.60 -3.09
C HIS A 456 -1.55 -21.03 -2.20
N ASP A 457 -1.81 -22.33 -2.15
CA ASP A 457 -2.84 -22.93 -1.30
C ASP A 457 -2.31 -23.19 0.12
N LEU A 458 -2.70 -22.30 1.04
CA LEU A 458 -2.35 -22.36 2.47
C LEU A 458 -3.20 -23.37 3.27
N SER A 459 -4.17 -24.03 2.63
CA SER A 459 -4.88 -25.17 3.22
C SER A 459 -4.14 -26.50 2.99
N SER A 460 -3.14 -26.52 2.10
CA SER A 460 -2.32 -27.69 1.80
C SER A 460 -0.94 -27.60 2.45
N SER A 461 -0.29 -28.74 2.69
CA SER A 461 1.12 -28.79 3.12
C SER A 461 2.10 -28.69 1.93
N GLY A 462 1.64 -28.19 0.77
CA GLY A 462 2.46 -28.04 -0.42
C GLY A 462 3.51 -26.95 -0.25
N GLY A 463 4.63 -27.07 -0.96
CA GLY A 463 5.59 -25.97 -1.08
C GLY A 463 5.02 -24.80 -1.87
N LEU A 464 5.73 -23.66 -1.85
CA LEU A 464 5.41 -22.53 -2.72
C LEU A 464 5.54 -22.96 -4.20
N PRO A 465 4.72 -22.39 -5.10
CA PRO A 465 4.84 -22.66 -6.52
C PRO A 465 6.22 -22.27 -7.05
N ALA A 466 6.68 -22.96 -8.10
CA ALA A 466 7.86 -22.52 -8.82
C ALA A 466 7.58 -21.16 -9.48
N PRO A 467 8.59 -20.29 -9.60
CA PRO A 467 8.43 -19.03 -10.31
C PRO A 467 8.03 -19.28 -11.76
N GLU A 468 7.32 -18.31 -12.34
CA GLU A 468 7.05 -18.31 -13.77
C GLU A 468 8.38 -18.22 -14.53
N ASP A 469 8.61 -19.15 -15.46
CA ASP A 469 9.80 -19.14 -16.32
C ASP A 469 9.42 -18.41 -17.62
N PRO A 470 9.80 -17.14 -17.80
CA PRO A 470 9.53 -16.40 -19.03
C PRO A 470 10.31 -16.95 -20.23
N GLY A 471 11.20 -17.94 -20.03
CA GLY A 471 12.06 -18.53 -21.03
C GLY A 471 13.34 -17.72 -21.26
N ARG A 472 14.31 -18.34 -21.94
CA ARG A 472 15.60 -17.72 -22.32
C ARG A 472 15.51 -16.81 -23.55
N GLU A 473 14.38 -16.15 -23.80
CA GLU A 473 14.31 -15.14 -24.86
C GLU A 473 14.86 -13.80 -24.33
N GLY A 474 16.12 -13.80 -23.86
CA GLY A 474 16.94 -12.59 -23.72
C GLY A 474 17.35 -12.00 -25.09
N THR A 475 16.66 -12.37 -26.16
CA THR A 475 16.85 -11.94 -27.53
C THR A 475 16.09 -10.66 -27.78
N ARG A 476 16.75 -9.50 -27.68
CA ARG A 476 16.55 -8.26 -28.47
C ARG A 476 15.13 -7.67 -28.72
N THR A 477 14.04 -8.25 -28.22
CA THR A 477 12.65 -7.89 -28.54
C THR A 477 11.81 -7.51 -27.33
N ASP A 478 12.41 -7.32 -26.15
CA ASP A 478 11.69 -6.75 -25.01
C ASP A 478 11.08 -5.38 -25.39
N PRO A 479 9.79 -5.13 -25.07
CA PRO A 479 9.08 -3.89 -25.40
C PRO A 479 9.73 -2.60 -24.84
N GLY A 480 10.72 -2.70 -23.94
CA GLY A 480 11.53 -1.58 -23.44
C GLY A 480 12.88 -1.36 -24.14
N ARG A 481 13.35 -2.29 -24.99
CA ARG A 481 14.71 -2.25 -25.58
C ARG A 481 14.77 -1.55 -26.95
N ASN A 482 13.63 -1.38 -27.64
CA ASN A 482 13.55 -0.83 -29.00
C ASN A 482 13.07 0.64 -29.08
N GLY A 483 13.11 1.39 -27.98
CA GLY A 483 12.76 2.82 -27.96
C GLY A 483 13.78 3.73 -28.64
N ASP A 484 15.08 3.40 -28.55
CA ASP A 484 16.15 4.22 -29.11
C ASP A 484 17.16 3.31 -29.84
N ALA A 485 16.97 3.19 -31.15
CA ALA A 485 17.92 2.51 -32.03
C ALA A 485 19.32 3.16 -31.91
N ARG A 486 20.33 2.29 -31.91
CA ARG A 486 21.78 2.56 -31.92
C ARG A 486 22.23 3.78 -32.73
#